data_AF-A0A814ABS9-F1
#
_entry.id   AF-A0A814ABS9-F1
#
_cell.length_a   1.000
_cell.length_b   1.000
_cell.length_c   1.000
_cell.angle_alpha   90.00
_cell.angle_beta   90.00
_cell.angle_gamma   90.00
#
_symmetry.space_group_name_H-M   'P 1'
#
loop_
_entity.id
_entity.type
_entity.pdbx_description
1 polymer ?
#
loop_
_entity_poly.entity_id
_entity_poly.type
_entity_poly.pdbx_seq_one_letter_code
_entity_poly.pdbx_strand_id
1 'polypeptide(L)'
;MLGKVFISLIAFTSIYIGNELSSIYISDDFENPFFYKMVFLTNRLIGNVAFIADYFGIEREYYVVRQSIEVITRKEVLIDDEFWIYDSILNQVPVRVYSPIKVKSAMPFMIFTHGGGYSFGHIDGFDHFLFEIAKRANIIVISVNYRLSPEFAYPIPIEDSYAVLEYAIENYSVL
;
A
#
# COMPACT_ATOMS: atom_id res chain seq x y z
N MET A 1 39.22 3.52 23.88
CA MET A 1 38.88 2.73 22.67
C MET A 1 37.42 2.90 22.27
N LEU A 2 36.47 2.69 23.20
CA LEU A 2 35.02 2.83 22.97
C LEU A 2 34.59 4.18 22.34
N GLY A 3 35.10 5.30 22.85
CA GLY A 3 34.74 6.64 22.34
C GLY A 3 35.14 6.88 20.88
N LYS A 4 36.26 6.32 20.43
CA LYS A 4 36.70 6.45 19.02
C LYS A 4 35.82 5.64 18.07
N VAL A 5 35.43 4.43 18.49
CA VAL A 5 34.50 3.58 17.73
C VAL A 5 33.14 4.25 17.59
N PHE A 6 32.63 4.83 18.68
CA PHE A 6 31.35 5.53 18.68
C PHE A 6 31.35 6.75 17.74
N ILE A 7 32.38 7.59 17.79
CA ILE A 7 32.53 8.75 16.90
C ILE A 7 32.61 8.30 15.43
N SER A 8 33.40 7.26 15.13
CA SER A 8 33.49 6.73 13.77
C SER A 8 32.15 6.21 13.27
N LEU A 9 31.39 5.49 14.10
CA LEU A 9 30.06 4.98 13.72
C LEU A 9 29.09 6.12 13.38
N ILE A 10 29.06 7.17 14.19
CA ILE A 10 28.26 8.36 13.91
C ILE A 10 28.69 8.99 12.58
N ALA A 11 29.99 9.20 12.36
CA ALA A 11 30.49 9.81 11.14
C ALA A 11 30.10 9.02 9.89
N PHE A 12 30.26 7.69 9.89
CA PHE A 12 29.85 6.85 8.77
C PHE A 12 28.34 6.89 8.52
N THR A 13 27.53 6.81 9.58
CA THR A 13 26.07 6.91 9.47
C THR A 13 25.64 8.27 8.93
N SER A 14 26.26 9.37 9.38
CA SER A 14 25.98 10.71 8.87
C SER A 14 26.36 10.87 7.40
N ILE A 15 27.49 10.32 6.97
CA ILE A 15 27.90 10.32 5.54
C ILE A 15 26.91 9.50 4.71
N TYR A 16 26.52 8.33 5.19
CA TYR A 16 25.54 7.47 4.51
C TYR A 16 24.20 8.18 4.33
N ILE A 17 23.64 8.75 5.41
CA ILE A 17 22.38 9.52 5.36
C ILE A 17 22.51 10.72 4.43
N GLY A 18 23.60 11.48 4.53
CA GLY A 18 23.85 12.62 3.65
C GLY A 18 23.88 12.24 2.17
N ASN A 19 24.54 11.12 1.85
CA ASN A 19 24.60 10.58 0.49
C ASN A 19 23.21 10.17 -0.03
N GLU A 20 22.44 9.40 0.74
CA GLU A 20 21.08 8.97 0.36
C GLU A 20 20.08 10.15 0.22
N LEU A 21 20.18 11.18 1.06
CA LEU A 21 19.32 12.37 0.93
C LEU A 21 19.72 13.27 -0.25
N SER A 22 20.99 13.24 -0.65
CA SER A 22 21.52 14.01 -1.77
C SER A 22 21.30 13.34 -3.13
N SER A 23 21.17 12.00 -3.15
CA SER A 23 20.98 11.23 -4.38
C SER A 23 19.60 11.41 -5.00
N ILE A 24 18.64 11.92 -4.23
CA ILE A 24 17.28 12.19 -4.70
C ILE A 24 17.05 13.66 -4.95
N TYR A 25 16.69 13.92 -6.20
CA TYR A 25 16.10 15.18 -6.60
C TYR A 25 14.60 15.17 -6.30
N ILE A 26 14.17 16.11 -5.46
CA ILE A 26 12.76 16.46 -5.27
C ILE A 26 12.69 17.95 -5.58
N SER A 27 11.79 18.31 -6.48
CA SER A 27 11.64 19.69 -6.91
C SER A 27 11.09 20.56 -5.77
N ASP A 28 11.54 21.82 -5.72
CA ASP A 28 11.21 22.75 -4.63
C ASP A 28 9.75 23.23 -4.66
N ASP A 29 9.00 22.93 -5.72
CA ASP A 29 7.58 23.22 -5.87
C ASP A 29 6.65 22.23 -5.14
N PHE A 30 7.20 21.13 -4.59
CA PHE A 30 6.45 20.24 -3.72
C PHE A 30 6.20 20.88 -2.34
N GLU A 31 5.04 20.60 -1.75
CA GLU A 31 4.61 21.21 -0.47
C GLU A 31 5.60 20.93 0.68
N ASN A 32 6.24 19.76 0.69
CA ASN A 32 7.27 19.41 1.68
C ASN A 32 8.35 18.47 1.10
N PRO A 33 9.37 18.99 0.40
CA PRO A 33 10.41 18.17 -0.23
C PRO A 33 11.21 17.35 0.78
N PHE A 34 11.44 17.89 1.98
CA PHE A 34 12.17 17.19 3.03
C PHE A 34 11.42 15.96 3.53
N PHE A 35 10.10 16.05 3.71
CA PHE A 35 9.27 14.91 4.10
C PHE A 35 9.42 13.74 3.13
N TYR A 36 9.34 13.98 1.83
CA TYR A 36 9.50 12.91 0.83
C TYR A 36 10.92 12.32 0.83
N LYS A 37 11.95 13.13 1.05
CA LYS A 37 13.32 12.62 1.24
C LYS A 37 13.43 11.73 2.49
N MET A 38 12.73 12.07 3.57
CA MET A 38 12.68 11.24 4.78
C MET A 38 11.90 9.94 4.58
N VAL A 39 10.80 9.97 3.82
CA VAL A 39 10.08 8.76 3.41
C VAL A 39 11.00 7.83 2.61
N PHE A 40 11.74 8.37 1.64
CA PHE A 40 12.72 7.57 0.90
C PHE A 40 13.80 6.99 1.82
N LEU A 41 14.42 7.82 2.66
CA LEU A 41 15.47 7.36 3.57
C LEU A 41 14.95 6.23 4.47
N THR A 42 13.70 6.33 4.95
CA THR A 42 13.08 5.29 5.76
C THR A 42 12.93 3.98 4.98
N ASN A 43 12.41 4.03 3.75
CA ASN A 43 12.31 2.86 2.87
C ASN A 43 13.69 2.24 2.58
N ARG A 44 14.70 3.09 2.38
CA ARG A 44 16.09 2.66 2.15
C ARG A 44 16.66 1.92 3.37
N LEU A 45 16.42 2.44 4.57
CA LEU A 45 16.87 1.82 5.81
C LEU A 45 16.16 0.49 6.08
N ILE A 46 14.86 0.39 5.80
CA ILE A 46 14.10 -0.87 5.87
C ILE A 46 14.73 -1.91 4.94
N GLY A 47 15.03 -1.54 3.69
CA GLY A 47 15.71 -2.43 2.73
C GLY A 47 17.07 -2.92 3.23
N ASN A 48 17.87 -2.06 3.85
CA ASN A 48 19.15 -2.47 4.44
C ASN A 48 18.96 -3.48 5.59
N VAL A 49 17.99 -3.25 6.47
CA VAL A 49 17.67 -4.18 7.56
C VAL A 49 17.20 -5.53 7.00
N ALA A 50 16.32 -5.50 6.00
CA ALA A 50 15.82 -6.69 5.33
C ALA A 50 16.95 -7.49 4.65
N PHE A 51 17.85 -6.82 3.93
CA PHE A 51 19.03 -7.45 3.32
C PHE A 51 19.94 -8.09 4.37
N ILE A 52 20.21 -7.39 5.48
CA ILE A 52 21.04 -7.92 6.57
C ILE A 52 20.38 -9.15 7.20
N ALA A 53 19.06 -9.09 7.46
CA ALA A 53 18.32 -10.22 8.01
C ALA A 53 18.40 -11.46 7.11
N ASP A 54 18.28 -11.28 5.79
CA ASP A 54 18.41 -12.36 4.81
C ASP A 54 19.83 -12.91 4.75
N TYR A 55 20.83 -12.02 4.73
CA TYR A 55 22.25 -12.40 4.73
C TYR A 55 22.64 -13.29 5.91
N PHE A 56 22.06 -13.04 7.08
CA PHE A 56 22.27 -13.87 8.27
C PHE A 56 21.32 -15.07 8.39
N GLY A 57 20.41 -15.25 7.44
CA GLY A 57 19.44 -16.35 7.42
C GLY A 57 18.36 -16.23 8.49
N ILE A 58 18.06 -15.02 8.98
CA ILE A 58 17.04 -14.77 10.01
C ILE A 58 15.64 -14.81 9.39
N GLU A 59 15.45 -14.06 8.32
CA GLU A 59 14.21 -13.99 7.54
C GLU A 59 14.56 -13.48 6.14
N ARG A 60 13.80 -13.88 5.11
CA ARG A 60 14.04 -13.40 3.74
C ARG A 60 13.72 -11.92 3.62
N GLU A 61 14.50 -11.22 2.81
CA GLU A 61 14.37 -9.76 2.60
C GLU A 61 12.92 -9.37 2.28
N TYR A 62 12.29 -10.16 1.41
CA TYR A 62 10.90 -10.02 1.00
C TYR A 62 9.90 -9.96 2.17
N TYR A 63 9.99 -10.89 3.13
CA TYR A 63 9.05 -10.97 4.25
C TYR A 63 9.25 -9.83 5.24
N VAL A 64 10.50 -9.42 5.46
CA VAL A 64 10.82 -8.26 6.30
C VAL A 64 10.21 -6.98 5.72
N VAL A 65 10.37 -6.75 4.41
CA VAL A 65 9.79 -5.59 3.74
C VAL A 65 8.26 -5.65 3.79
N ARG A 66 7.65 -6.81 3.52
CA ARG A 66 6.19 -6.96 3.58
C ARG A 66 5.63 -6.65 4.97
N GLN A 67 6.20 -7.23 6.02
CA GLN A 67 5.79 -6.95 7.39
C GLN A 67 5.96 -5.48 7.78
N SER A 68 7.03 -4.83 7.30
CA SER A 68 7.23 -3.40 7.58
C SER A 68 6.11 -2.53 6.99
N ILE A 69 5.61 -2.88 5.81
CA ILE A 69 4.47 -2.19 5.18
C ILE A 69 3.20 -2.48 5.96
N GLU A 70 2.95 -3.74 6.29
CA GLU A 70 1.76 -4.17 7.05
C GLU A 70 1.67 -3.50 8.43
N VAL A 71 2.80 -3.25 9.11
CA VAL A 71 2.84 -2.56 10.41
C VAL A 71 2.46 -1.08 10.30
N ILE A 72 2.82 -0.44 9.19
CA ILE A 72 2.56 0.98 8.94
C ILE A 72 1.13 1.19 8.43
N THR A 73 0.61 0.25 7.66
CA THR A 73 -0.79 0.25 7.21
C THR A 73 -1.69 -0.18 8.36
N ARG A 74 -2.68 0.64 8.70
CA ARG A 74 -3.71 0.27 9.69
C ARG A 74 -5.06 0.44 9.06
N LYS A 75 -5.94 -0.53 9.29
CA LYS A 75 -7.36 -0.40 8.94
C LYS A 75 -7.91 0.82 9.63
N GLU A 76 -8.43 1.75 8.87
CA GLU A 76 -9.12 2.89 9.42
C GLU A 76 -10.60 2.54 9.58
N VAL A 77 -11.15 2.84 10.75
CA VAL A 77 -12.59 2.71 10.98
C VAL A 77 -13.23 4.02 10.56
N LEU A 78 -13.62 4.08 9.29
CA LEU A 78 -14.36 5.20 8.73
C LEU A 78 -15.86 4.97 8.92
N ILE A 79 -16.53 5.96 9.50
CA ILE A 79 -17.99 5.98 9.69
C ILE A 79 -18.50 7.25 9.03
N ASP A 80 -19.45 7.09 8.11
CA ASP A 80 -20.05 8.20 7.37
C ASP A 80 -21.56 7.93 7.20
N ASP A 81 -22.36 9.00 7.30
CA ASP A 81 -23.83 8.90 7.23
C ASP A 81 -24.36 8.80 5.79
N GLU A 82 -23.51 9.00 4.78
CA GLU A 82 -23.87 8.98 3.37
C GLU A 82 -23.25 7.81 2.60
N PHE A 83 -22.32 7.06 3.22
CA PHE A 83 -21.61 5.94 2.60
C PHE A 83 -21.57 4.68 3.47
N TRP A 84 -21.79 3.54 2.83
CA TRP A 84 -21.45 2.23 3.36
C TRP A 84 -20.01 1.87 3.02
N ILE A 85 -19.27 1.44 4.04
CA ILE A 85 -17.93 0.88 3.90
C ILE A 85 -17.96 -0.52 4.49
N TYR A 86 -17.78 -1.53 3.65
CA TYR A 86 -17.93 -2.92 4.08
C TYR A 86 -17.00 -3.87 3.31
N ASP A 87 -16.61 -4.93 3.99
CA ASP A 87 -15.87 -6.04 3.39
C ASP A 87 -16.86 -7.02 2.74
N SER A 88 -16.51 -7.54 1.57
CA SER A 88 -17.31 -8.52 0.82
C SER A 88 -16.40 -9.52 0.09
N ILE A 89 -16.99 -10.49 -0.61
CA ILE A 89 -16.28 -11.43 -1.48
C ILE A 89 -16.96 -11.41 -2.84
N LEU A 90 -16.21 -11.00 -3.88
CA LEU A 90 -16.68 -10.99 -5.27
C LEU A 90 -15.88 -12.01 -6.06
N ASN A 91 -16.57 -12.95 -6.69
CA ASN A 91 -15.94 -14.07 -7.41
C ASN A 91 -14.81 -14.76 -6.62
N GLN A 92 -15.06 -15.07 -5.34
CA GLN A 92 -14.11 -15.69 -4.39
C GLN A 92 -12.91 -14.82 -3.98
N VAL A 93 -12.83 -13.56 -4.43
CA VAL A 93 -11.78 -12.61 -4.05
C VAL A 93 -12.31 -11.67 -2.97
N PRO A 94 -11.63 -11.54 -1.81
CA PRO A 94 -12.02 -10.57 -0.80
C PRO A 94 -11.86 -9.15 -1.34
N VAL A 95 -12.84 -8.29 -1.05
CA VAL A 95 -12.83 -6.88 -1.44
C VAL A 95 -13.31 -5.99 -0.30
N ARG A 96 -12.97 -4.71 -0.36
CA ARG A 96 -13.65 -3.66 0.41
C ARG A 96 -14.40 -2.72 -0.53
N VAL A 97 -15.67 -2.49 -0.23
CA VAL A 97 -16.56 -1.65 -1.02
C VAL A 97 -16.86 -0.36 -0.28
N TYR A 98 -16.76 0.76 -0.98
CA TYR A 98 -17.17 2.09 -0.54
C TYR A 98 -18.32 2.51 -1.47
N SER A 99 -19.54 2.57 -0.94
CA SER A 99 -20.75 2.78 -1.74
C SER A 99 -21.63 3.86 -1.12
N PRO A 100 -22.14 4.83 -1.90
CA PRO A 100 -23.13 5.78 -1.39
C PRO A 100 -24.39 5.05 -0.90
N ILE A 101 -24.99 5.45 0.22
CA ILE A 101 -26.22 4.82 0.75
C ILE A 101 -27.37 4.93 -0.25
N LYS A 102 -27.46 6.05 -0.97
CA LYS A 102 -28.48 6.29 -1.99
C LYS A 102 -28.01 5.80 -3.36
N VAL A 103 -27.97 4.48 -3.52
CA VAL A 103 -27.60 3.83 -4.79
C VAL A 103 -28.74 4.00 -5.82
N LYS A 104 -28.42 4.46 -7.02
CA LYS A 104 -29.32 4.41 -8.19
C LYS A 104 -29.06 3.10 -8.95
N SER A 105 -30.01 2.59 -9.73
CA SER A 105 -29.90 1.29 -10.43
C SER A 105 -28.74 1.15 -11.44
N ALA A 106 -27.95 2.21 -11.67
CA ALA A 106 -26.77 2.22 -12.51
C ALA A 106 -25.82 3.31 -11.99
N MET A 107 -25.02 2.98 -10.99
CA MET A 107 -23.98 3.87 -10.47
C MET A 107 -22.64 3.54 -11.12
N PRO A 108 -21.86 4.53 -11.57
CA PRO A 108 -20.49 4.28 -11.99
C PRO A 108 -19.70 3.66 -10.83
N PHE A 109 -18.74 2.79 -11.18
CA PHE A 109 -17.84 2.18 -10.21
C PHE A 109 -16.38 2.28 -10.65
N MET A 110 -15.48 2.13 -9.68
CA MET A 110 -14.04 2.02 -9.88
C MET A 110 -13.54 0.75 -9.19
N ILE A 111 -12.81 -0.10 -9.93
CA ILE A 111 -12.01 -1.18 -9.34
C ILE A 111 -10.63 -0.61 -9.00
N PHE A 112 -10.20 -0.79 -7.76
CA PHE A 112 -8.88 -0.41 -7.29
C PHE A 112 -8.05 -1.65 -6.98
N THR A 113 -6.98 -1.82 -7.75
CA THR A 113 -5.92 -2.79 -7.48
C THR A 113 -4.77 -2.03 -6.82
N HIS A 114 -4.48 -2.35 -5.56
CA HIS A 114 -3.42 -1.66 -4.83
C HIS A 114 -2.03 -1.85 -5.46
N GLY A 115 -1.09 -0.98 -5.09
CA GLY A 115 0.30 -1.08 -5.52
C GLY A 115 1.07 -2.19 -4.80
N GLY A 116 2.40 -2.19 -4.94
CA GLY A 116 3.28 -3.15 -4.28
C GLY A 116 3.69 -4.33 -5.14
N GLY A 117 3.56 -4.21 -6.47
CA GLY A 117 4.11 -5.18 -7.43
C GLY A 117 3.56 -6.59 -7.27
N TYR A 118 2.30 -6.73 -6.84
CA TYR A 118 1.65 -8.01 -6.52
C TYR A 118 2.30 -8.83 -5.40
N SER A 119 3.19 -8.21 -4.64
CA SER A 119 4.00 -8.85 -3.61
C SER A 119 3.86 -8.17 -2.25
N PHE A 120 3.36 -6.94 -2.22
CA PHE A 120 3.24 -6.14 -1.01
C PHE A 120 1.88 -5.42 -0.96
N GLY A 121 1.55 -4.91 0.23
CA GLY A 121 0.37 -4.09 0.46
C GLY A 121 -0.83 -4.87 0.97
N HIS A 122 -1.85 -4.13 1.41
CA HIS A 122 -3.12 -4.67 1.88
C HIS A 122 -4.22 -3.62 1.64
N ILE A 123 -5.47 -4.06 1.51
CA ILE A 123 -6.63 -3.16 1.30
C ILE A 123 -6.79 -2.10 2.41
N ASP A 124 -6.33 -2.39 3.62
CA ASP A 124 -6.40 -1.49 4.78
C ASP A 124 -5.50 -0.26 4.64
N GLY A 125 -4.49 -0.28 3.75
CA GLY A 125 -3.57 0.86 3.57
C GLY A 125 -4.15 2.03 2.78
N PHE A 126 -5.38 1.91 2.27
CA PHE A 126 -5.93 2.85 1.29
C PHE A 126 -7.33 3.38 1.66
N ASP A 127 -7.84 3.09 2.85
CA ASP A 127 -9.22 3.43 3.27
C ASP A 127 -9.55 4.92 3.05
N HIS A 128 -8.79 5.85 3.64
CA HIS A 128 -9.03 7.29 3.50
C HIS A 128 -8.97 7.76 2.04
N PHE A 129 -7.96 7.30 1.29
CA PHE A 129 -7.76 7.69 -0.10
C PHE A 129 -8.93 7.24 -0.99
N LEU A 130 -9.33 5.97 -0.86
CA LEU A 130 -10.41 5.41 -1.66
C LEU A 130 -11.77 5.94 -1.25
N PHE A 131 -11.98 6.18 0.04
CA PHE A 131 -13.18 6.81 0.55
C PHE A 131 -13.33 8.23 0.00
N GLU A 132 -12.28 9.04 0.01
CA GLU A 132 -12.31 10.39 -0.57
C GLU A 132 -12.59 10.37 -2.07
N ILE A 133 -12.06 9.39 -2.81
CA ILE A 133 -12.41 9.20 -4.23
C ILE A 133 -13.90 8.88 -4.38
N ALA A 134 -14.39 7.87 -3.63
CA ALA A 134 -15.78 7.45 -3.67
C ALA A 134 -16.73 8.62 -3.38
N LYS A 135 -16.41 9.40 -2.35
CA LYS A 135 -17.20 10.55 -1.89
C LYS A 135 -17.18 11.71 -2.90
N ARG A 136 -16.00 12.12 -3.37
CA ARG A 136 -15.87 13.27 -4.28
C ARG A 136 -16.42 12.99 -5.67
N ALA A 137 -16.23 11.77 -6.18
CA ALA A 137 -16.77 11.37 -7.47
C ALA A 137 -18.22 10.86 -7.37
N ASN A 138 -18.72 10.61 -6.16
CA ASN A 138 -20.02 10.00 -5.86
C ASN A 138 -20.22 8.70 -6.66
N ILE A 139 -19.27 7.78 -6.53
CA ILE A 139 -19.21 6.50 -7.24
C ILE A 139 -19.01 5.36 -6.24
N ILE A 140 -19.25 4.12 -6.69
CA ILE A 140 -18.85 2.93 -5.95
C ILE A 140 -17.34 2.70 -6.16
N VAL A 141 -16.60 2.41 -5.10
CA VAL A 141 -15.20 1.99 -5.19
C VAL A 141 -15.06 0.60 -4.62
N ILE A 142 -14.42 -0.30 -5.36
CA ILE A 142 -14.17 -1.69 -4.97
C ILE A 142 -12.66 -1.89 -4.90
N SER A 143 -12.12 -1.97 -3.69
CA SER A 143 -10.71 -2.26 -3.42
C SER A 143 -10.49 -3.78 -3.39
N VAL A 144 -9.63 -4.29 -4.28
CA VAL A 144 -9.38 -5.72 -4.42
C VAL A 144 -8.29 -6.16 -3.46
N ASN A 145 -8.57 -7.16 -2.60
CA ASN A 145 -7.56 -7.83 -1.77
C ASN A 145 -7.04 -9.07 -2.48
N TYR A 146 -6.36 -8.85 -3.60
CA TYR A 146 -5.82 -9.93 -4.42
C TYR A 146 -4.74 -10.70 -3.65
N ARG A 147 -4.57 -11.98 -3.98
CA ARG A 147 -3.54 -12.83 -3.38
C ARG A 147 -2.15 -12.35 -3.76
N LEU A 148 -1.17 -12.47 -2.85
CA LEU A 148 0.19 -11.96 -3.05
C LEU A 148 1.20 -13.05 -3.41
N SER A 149 2.15 -12.68 -4.27
CA SER A 149 3.39 -13.42 -4.54
C SER A 149 4.34 -13.23 -3.37
N PRO A 150 5.08 -14.27 -2.93
CA PRO A 150 5.36 -15.52 -3.65
C PRO A 150 4.38 -16.67 -3.37
N GLU A 151 3.51 -16.56 -2.36
CA GLU A 151 2.57 -17.64 -2.04
C GLU A 151 1.63 -17.95 -3.21
N PHE A 152 1.25 -16.90 -3.94
CA PHE A 152 0.47 -16.96 -5.15
C PHE A 152 1.20 -16.20 -6.25
N ALA A 153 2.12 -16.90 -6.92
CA ALA A 153 2.88 -16.35 -8.02
C ALA A 153 2.00 -15.94 -9.20
N TYR A 154 2.58 -15.16 -10.12
CA TYR A 154 1.96 -14.86 -11.42
C TYR A 154 1.37 -16.12 -12.08
N PRO A 155 0.15 -16.07 -12.65
CA PRO A 155 -0.69 -14.89 -12.88
C PRO A 155 -1.74 -14.60 -11.80
N ILE A 156 -1.78 -15.38 -10.71
CA ILE A 156 -2.89 -15.40 -9.75
C ILE A 156 -3.31 -14.00 -9.23
N PRO A 157 -2.39 -13.12 -8.80
CA PRO A 157 -2.78 -11.80 -8.27
C PRO A 157 -3.50 -10.91 -9.31
N ILE A 158 -3.13 -11.06 -10.58
CA ILE A 158 -3.71 -10.33 -11.70
C ILE A 158 -5.08 -10.92 -12.04
N GLU A 159 -5.16 -12.25 -12.09
CA GLU A 159 -6.41 -12.96 -12.31
C GLU A 159 -7.46 -12.64 -11.24
N ASP A 160 -7.07 -12.51 -9.97
CA ASP A 160 -7.96 -12.07 -8.89
C ASP A 160 -8.54 -10.67 -9.17
N SER A 161 -7.69 -9.72 -9.57
CA SER A 161 -8.15 -8.36 -9.91
C SER A 161 -9.08 -8.34 -11.12
N TYR A 162 -8.75 -9.14 -12.14
CA TYR A 162 -9.55 -9.26 -13.35
C TYR A 162 -10.90 -9.94 -13.09
N ALA A 163 -10.91 -10.99 -12.27
CA ALA A 163 -12.11 -11.72 -11.86
C ALA A 163 -13.12 -10.83 -11.12
N VAL A 164 -12.64 -9.88 -10.30
CA VAL A 164 -13.50 -8.89 -9.64
C VAL A 164 -14.08 -7.89 -10.65
N LEU A 165 -13.27 -7.45 -11.62
CA LEU A 165 -13.74 -6.56 -12.68
C LEU A 165 -14.84 -7.21 -13.52
N GLU A 166 -14.63 -8.45 -13.98
CA GLU A 166 -15.63 -9.19 -14.76
C GLU A 166 -16.92 -9.35 -13.96
N TYR A 167 -16.81 -9.78 -12.70
CA TYR A 167 -17.97 -9.93 -11.82
C TYR A 167 -18.73 -8.60 -11.66
N ALA A 168 -18.02 -7.49 -11.48
CA ALA A 168 -18.65 -6.18 -11.30
C ALA A 168 -19.37 -5.70 -12.56
N ILE A 169 -18.82 -5.97 -13.75
CA ILE A 169 -19.46 -5.65 -15.03
C ILE A 169 -20.73 -6.49 -15.23
N GLU A 170 -20.66 -7.79 -14.98
CA GLU A 170 -21.80 -8.71 -15.15
C GLU A 170 -22.95 -8.41 -14.18
N ASN A 171 -22.63 -7.86 -13.00
CA ASN A 171 -23.58 -7.56 -11.93
C ASN A 171 -23.81 -6.06 -11.75
N TYR A 172 -23.49 -5.24 -12.76
CA TYR A 172 -23.51 -3.77 -12.66
C TYR A 172 -24.85 -3.17 -12.18
N SER A 173 -25.97 -3.82 -12.47
CA SER A 173 -27.30 -3.33 -12.06
C SER A 173 -27.65 -3.59 -10.59
N VAL A 174 -26.85 -4.39 -9.88
CA VAL A 174 -27.11 -4.84 -8.50
C VAL A 174 -25.97 -4.47 -7.53
N LEU A 175 -24.92 -3.80 -8.01
CA LEU A 175 -23.91 -3.13 -7.19
C LEU A 175 -24.40 -1.75 -6.73
#